data_AF-A0A135UQ57-F1
#
_entry.id   AF-A0A135UQ57-F1
#
_cell.length_a   1.000
_cell.length_b   1.000
_cell.length_c   1.000
_cell.angle_alpha   90.00
_cell.angle_beta   90.00
_cell.angle_gamma   90.00
#
_symmetry.space_group_name_H-M   'P 1'
#
loop_
_entity.id
_entity.type
_entity.pdbx_description
1 polymer ?
#
loop_
_entity_poly.entity_id
_entity_poly.type
_entity_poly.pdbx_seq_one_letter_code
_entity_poly.pdbx_strand_id
1 'polypeptide(L)'
;MQTKFAALLALAAAARAQQVCTSQAETHPSLTWQKCAAGGTCTNVAGSVVLDSNWRWAHTVEGSTNCYTGNTWNSTLCASGQGAACATKCCVDGADYPGTYGITASGNELNLKFVTTHAYGKNIGSRVYLMENESKYQSFVLLGNEFTFDVDVSNIGCGLNGALYFVSMDLDGGLSKFSTNKAGAKYGTGYCDSQCPRDVKFINGVANVDGWNPSSNDANGGVGNLGACCAEMDIWEANKISTAYTPHPCQNSAYHSCTGNACGGTYSTDRYAGDCDPDGCDFNSYRQGNKLFYGPGSGFTLDTTQKLSIVTQFIKGSDGVLSEIKRFYVQNGKVVPNSESTIASNPGNSLTTDFCTKQKLAFNDTDVFKAKGGFAKMSEAVAAPMVLVLSLWDDHYANMLWLDSTYPTDGAGKPGAERGSCPTTSGVPADIEASVPNSNVKFSNIKFGPINSTFASGSVVVPPGTGTTTTSASPSTITTSVRTSSTAPATGTVAKYGQCGGQGWTGATACVSGSTCTVVNQWYSQCL
;
A
#
# COMPACT_ATOMS: atom_id res chain seq x y z
N MET A 1 -60.08 -34.92 -36.43
CA MET A 1 -59.80 -33.47 -36.29
C MET A 1 -58.67 -33.32 -35.31
N GLN A 2 -57.47 -32.99 -35.81
CA GLN A 2 -56.22 -32.98 -35.04
C GLN A 2 -56.08 -31.68 -34.24
N THR A 3 -55.82 -31.83 -32.95
CA THR A 3 -55.46 -30.78 -32.00
C THR A 3 -54.03 -30.29 -32.28
N LYS A 4 -53.87 -29.00 -32.56
CA LYS A 4 -52.57 -28.35 -32.74
C LYS A 4 -52.03 -27.91 -31.37
N PHE A 5 -51.01 -28.61 -30.88
CA PHE A 5 -50.06 -28.07 -29.89
C PHE A 5 -48.97 -27.30 -30.65
N ALA A 6 -48.88 -25.99 -30.45
CA ALA A 6 -47.73 -25.20 -30.88
C ALA A 6 -46.80 -25.06 -29.67
N ALA A 7 -45.68 -25.78 -29.71
CA ALA A 7 -44.59 -25.64 -28.74
C ALA A 7 -43.81 -24.35 -29.04
N LEU A 8 -43.78 -23.42 -28.08
CA LEU A 8 -42.78 -22.35 -28.05
C LEU A 8 -41.44 -22.97 -27.69
N LEU A 9 -40.52 -23.08 -28.65
CA LEU A 9 -39.09 -23.22 -28.36
C LEU A 9 -38.53 -21.85 -27.99
N ALA A 10 -38.44 -21.57 -26.69
CA ALA A 10 -37.54 -20.54 -26.19
C ALA A 10 -36.10 -21.09 -26.26
N LEU A 11 -35.35 -20.75 -27.32
CA LEU A 11 -33.90 -20.84 -27.26
C LEU A 11 -33.41 -19.83 -26.23
N ALA A 12 -33.23 -20.27 -24.99
CA ALA A 12 -32.37 -19.59 -24.05
C ALA A 12 -30.94 -19.67 -24.61
N ALA A 13 -30.48 -18.63 -25.28
CA ALA A 13 -29.07 -18.41 -25.51
C ALA A 13 -28.42 -18.29 -24.13
N ALA A 14 -27.86 -19.40 -23.63
CA ALA A 14 -27.06 -19.39 -22.41
C ALA A 14 -25.82 -18.53 -22.71
N ALA A 15 -25.86 -17.27 -22.29
CA ALA A 15 -24.68 -16.43 -22.25
C ALA A 15 -23.67 -17.11 -21.31
N ARG A 16 -22.69 -17.78 -21.91
CA ARG A 16 -21.58 -18.39 -21.18
C ARG A 16 -20.57 -17.28 -20.83
N ALA A 17 -19.81 -17.52 -19.77
CA ALA A 17 -19.14 -16.53 -18.91
C ALA A 17 -17.64 -16.88 -18.71
N GLN A 18 -16.77 -16.01 -18.19
CA GLN A 18 -15.53 -16.40 -17.50
C GLN A 18 -15.86 -17.48 -16.48
N GLN A 19 -15.34 -18.68 -16.71
CA GLN A 19 -15.69 -19.86 -15.94
C GLN A 19 -14.73 -20.12 -14.77
N VAL A 20 -15.09 -21.11 -13.98
CA VAL A 20 -14.26 -21.69 -12.91
C VAL A 20 -13.89 -23.11 -13.32
N CYS A 21 -12.63 -23.46 -13.14
CA CYS A 21 -12.16 -24.83 -13.21
C CYS A 21 -11.75 -25.32 -11.82
N THR A 22 -11.58 -26.64 -11.69
CA THR A 22 -11.33 -27.31 -10.41
C THR A 22 -10.23 -28.37 -10.53
N SER A 23 -9.34 -28.21 -11.52
CA SER A 23 -8.18 -29.08 -11.68
C SER A 23 -7.24 -28.94 -10.47
N GLN A 24 -7.20 -27.74 -9.89
CA GLN A 24 -6.59 -27.43 -8.61
C GLN A 24 -7.69 -27.04 -7.62
N ALA A 25 -7.68 -27.63 -6.42
CA ALA A 25 -8.63 -27.23 -5.39
C ALA A 25 -8.33 -25.80 -4.90
N GLU A 26 -9.37 -24.96 -4.80
CA GLU A 26 -9.25 -23.63 -4.21
C GLU A 26 -9.49 -23.71 -2.70
N THR A 27 -8.41 -23.55 -1.92
CA THR A 27 -8.46 -23.54 -0.44
C THR A 27 -7.76 -22.28 0.06
N HIS A 28 -8.55 -21.28 0.48
CA HIS A 28 -8.04 -20.00 0.97
C HIS A 28 -7.22 -20.17 2.26
N PRO A 29 -5.96 -19.70 2.33
CA PRO A 29 -5.20 -19.70 3.57
C PRO A 29 -5.90 -18.89 4.67
N SER A 30 -6.09 -19.48 5.85
CA SER A 30 -6.78 -18.83 6.97
C SER A 30 -5.96 -17.66 7.52
N LEU A 31 -6.61 -16.53 7.78
CA LEU A 31 -6.00 -15.36 8.39
C LEU A 31 -6.98 -14.71 9.37
N THR A 32 -6.63 -14.75 10.66
CA THR A 32 -7.41 -14.11 11.71
C THR A 32 -7.06 -12.62 11.79
N TRP A 33 -8.08 -11.77 11.90
CA TRP A 33 -7.93 -10.34 12.21
C TRP A 33 -8.76 -10.00 13.44
N GLN A 34 -8.73 -8.75 13.91
CA GLN A 34 -9.48 -8.34 15.11
C GLN A 34 -10.38 -7.13 14.88
N LYS A 35 -11.62 -7.24 15.33
CA LYS A 35 -12.56 -6.12 15.40
C LYS A 35 -12.54 -5.52 16.79
N CYS A 36 -12.19 -4.25 16.89
CA CYS A 36 -12.05 -3.52 18.15
C CYS A 36 -13.26 -2.62 18.41
N ALA A 37 -13.61 -2.50 19.69
CA ALA A 37 -14.64 -1.58 20.18
C ALA A 37 -14.00 -0.38 20.87
N ALA A 38 -14.79 0.68 21.06
CA ALA A 38 -14.36 1.83 21.87
C ALA A 38 -13.86 1.35 23.25
N GLY A 39 -12.73 1.89 23.71
CA GLY A 39 -12.05 1.44 24.93
C GLY A 39 -11.02 0.32 24.72
N GLY A 40 -10.79 -0.13 23.48
CA GLY A 40 -9.64 -0.96 23.11
C GLY A 40 -9.84 -2.47 23.26
N THR A 41 -11.07 -2.93 23.53
CA THR A 41 -11.37 -4.37 23.57
C THR A 41 -11.54 -4.89 22.14
N CYS A 42 -10.75 -5.90 21.77
CA CYS A 42 -10.81 -6.51 20.44
C CYS A 42 -11.29 -7.95 20.48
N THR A 43 -12.03 -8.34 19.45
CA THR A 43 -12.53 -9.71 19.24
C THR A 43 -11.94 -10.27 17.97
N ASN A 44 -11.51 -11.54 18.02
CA ASN A 44 -10.97 -12.20 16.84
C ASN A 44 -12.08 -12.47 15.83
N VAL A 45 -11.78 -12.22 14.56
CA VAL A 45 -12.62 -12.52 13.42
C VAL A 45 -11.86 -13.51 12.54
N ALA A 46 -12.47 -14.67 12.29
CA ALA A 46 -11.93 -15.63 11.35
C ALA A 46 -12.11 -15.08 9.93
N GLY A 47 -11.01 -14.99 9.20
CA GLY A 47 -10.99 -14.69 7.77
C GLY A 47 -10.05 -15.63 7.04
N SER A 48 -9.89 -15.37 5.75
CA SER A 48 -8.92 -16.04 4.89
C SER A 48 -8.42 -15.07 3.84
N VAL A 49 -7.40 -15.45 3.06
CA VAL A 49 -6.94 -14.67 1.92
C VAL A 49 -7.16 -15.40 0.61
N VAL A 50 -7.45 -14.66 -0.46
CA VAL A 50 -7.61 -15.20 -1.81
C VAL A 50 -6.64 -14.52 -2.78
N LEU A 51 -6.00 -15.31 -3.64
CA LEU A 51 -5.13 -14.82 -4.71
C LEU A 51 -5.93 -14.14 -5.81
N ASP A 52 -5.45 -12.98 -6.26
CA ASP A 52 -5.95 -12.25 -7.43
C ASP A 52 -5.96 -13.13 -8.69
N SER A 53 -7.01 -12.97 -9.49
CA SER A 53 -7.26 -13.80 -10.68
C SER A 53 -6.19 -13.70 -11.77
N ASN A 54 -5.40 -12.63 -11.81
CA ASN A 54 -4.33 -12.40 -12.76
C ASN A 54 -3.14 -13.35 -12.55
N TRP A 55 -2.91 -13.85 -11.33
CA TRP A 55 -1.87 -14.86 -11.08
C TRP A 55 -2.33 -16.29 -11.33
N ARG A 56 -3.64 -16.50 -11.47
CA ARG A 56 -4.20 -17.85 -11.61
C ARG A 56 -3.94 -18.43 -12.98
N TRP A 57 -3.87 -19.75 -13.02
CA TRP A 57 -3.83 -20.48 -14.27
C TRP A 57 -5.14 -20.25 -15.05
N ALA A 58 -5.00 -19.77 -16.28
CA ALA A 58 -6.11 -19.57 -17.21
C ALA A 58 -6.07 -20.59 -18.35
N HIS A 59 -7.00 -21.53 -18.35
CA HIS A 59 -7.05 -22.63 -19.31
C HIS A 59 -8.48 -22.93 -19.78
N THR A 60 -8.63 -23.84 -20.73
CA THR A 60 -9.92 -24.22 -21.29
C THR A 60 -10.82 -24.89 -20.26
N VAL A 61 -12.12 -24.69 -20.36
CA VAL A 61 -13.11 -25.35 -19.48
C VAL A 61 -13.21 -26.86 -19.70
N GLU A 62 -12.79 -27.34 -20.88
CA GLU A 62 -12.89 -28.76 -21.27
C GLU A 62 -11.62 -29.56 -20.97
N GLY A 63 -10.52 -28.91 -20.55
CA GLY A 63 -9.22 -29.55 -20.36
C GLY A 63 -8.11 -28.58 -19.98
N SER A 64 -6.85 -28.97 -20.09
CA SER A 64 -5.71 -28.20 -19.59
C SER A 64 -5.02 -27.31 -20.65
N THR A 65 -5.68 -27.02 -21.78
CA THR A 65 -5.07 -26.16 -22.82
C THR A 65 -5.07 -24.72 -22.34
N ASN A 66 -3.90 -24.09 -22.30
CA ASN A 66 -3.79 -22.71 -21.82
C ASN A 66 -4.52 -21.73 -22.74
N CYS A 67 -5.30 -20.85 -22.11
CA CYS A 67 -5.85 -19.66 -22.75
C CYS A 67 -4.87 -18.49 -22.73
N TYR A 68 -3.97 -18.47 -21.75
CA TYR A 68 -2.92 -17.48 -21.58
C TYR A 68 -1.62 -18.17 -21.14
N THR A 69 -0.47 -17.81 -21.72
CA THR A 69 0.84 -18.38 -21.36
C THR A 69 1.94 -17.36 -21.57
N GLY A 70 2.87 -17.28 -20.62
CA GLY A 70 3.85 -16.19 -20.56
C GLY A 70 3.09 -14.86 -20.52
N ASN A 71 3.28 -14.03 -21.54
CA ASN A 71 2.60 -12.75 -21.70
C ASN A 71 1.63 -12.70 -22.89
N THR A 72 1.14 -13.83 -23.39
CA THR A 72 0.27 -13.90 -24.59
C THR A 72 -0.99 -14.71 -24.39
N TRP A 73 -2.08 -14.28 -25.03
CA TRP A 73 -3.30 -15.05 -25.19
C TRP A 73 -3.16 -16.07 -26.33
N ASN A 74 -3.78 -17.24 -26.17
CA ASN A 74 -3.89 -18.23 -27.24
C ASN A 74 -4.84 -17.72 -28.32
N SER A 75 -4.29 -17.27 -29.45
CA SER A 75 -5.05 -16.62 -30.54
C SER A 75 -6.10 -17.51 -31.20
N THR A 76 -6.01 -18.83 -31.07
CA THR A 76 -7.02 -19.76 -31.61
C THR A 76 -8.25 -19.84 -30.70
N LEU A 77 -8.05 -19.71 -29.39
CA LEU A 77 -9.13 -19.73 -28.39
C LEU A 77 -9.69 -18.32 -28.11
N CYS A 78 -8.80 -17.33 -28.14
CA CYS A 78 -8.94 -15.97 -27.63
C CYS A 78 -8.39 -14.95 -28.63
N ALA A 79 -8.99 -14.87 -29.82
CA ALA A 79 -8.60 -13.89 -30.82
C ALA A 79 -8.95 -12.44 -30.40
N SER A 80 -8.26 -11.44 -30.97
CA SER A 80 -8.59 -10.02 -30.75
C SER A 80 -10.07 -9.75 -31.08
N GLY A 81 -10.71 -8.89 -30.29
CA GLY A 81 -12.15 -8.62 -30.40
C GLY A 81 -13.07 -9.75 -29.92
N GLN A 82 -12.55 -10.91 -29.49
CA GLN A 82 -13.35 -12.06 -29.04
C GLN A 82 -13.34 -12.27 -27.51
N GLY A 83 -13.16 -11.20 -26.73
CA GLY A 83 -13.02 -11.29 -25.27
C GLY A 83 -14.17 -12.03 -24.56
N ALA A 84 -15.41 -11.80 -24.98
CA ALA A 84 -16.57 -12.51 -24.44
C ALA A 84 -16.54 -14.01 -24.78
N ALA A 85 -16.22 -14.36 -26.03
CA ALA A 85 -16.11 -15.77 -26.45
C ALA A 85 -14.94 -16.48 -25.76
N CYS A 86 -13.79 -15.82 -25.61
CA CYS A 86 -12.65 -16.29 -24.85
C CYS A 86 -13.06 -16.59 -23.40
N ALA A 87 -13.72 -15.65 -22.73
CA ALA A 87 -14.21 -15.85 -21.38
C ALA A 87 -15.11 -17.10 -21.27
N THR A 88 -15.95 -17.38 -22.26
CA THR A 88 -16.81 -18.58 -22.25
C THR A 88 -16.08 -19.92 -22.34
N LYS A 89 -14.91 -19.93 -23.00
CA LYS A 89 -14.10 -21.13 -23.25
C LYS A 89 -13.04 -21.33 -22.19
N CYS A 90 -12.73 -20.28 -21.44
CA CYS A 90 -11.63 -20.22 -20.49
C CYS A 90 -12.13 -20.08 -19.06
N CYS A 91 -11.36 -20.62 -18.14
CA CYS A 91 -11.61 -20.53 -16.72
C CYS A 91 -10.36 -20.09 -15.99
N VAL A 92 -10.54 -19.57 -14.78
CA VAL A 92 -9.49 -19.54 -13.76
C VAL A 92 -9.65 -20.76 -12.85
N ASP A 93 -8.53 -21.33 -12.39
CA ASP A 93 -8.52 -22.52 -11.52
C ASP A 93 -8.08 -22.14 -10.08
N GLY A 94 -8.09 -23.13 -9.19
CA GLY A 94 -7.58 -22.98 -7.84
C GLY A 94 -6.07 -22.70 -7.79
N ALA A 95 -5.57 -22.36 -6.61
CA ALA A 95 -4.17 -21.99 -6.40
C ALA A 95 -3.47 -22.92 -5.39
N ASP A 96 -2.26 -23.37 -5.73
CA ASP A 96 -1.28 -23.88 -4.75
C ASP A 96 -0.53 -22.70 -4.12
N TYR A 97 -1.16 -22.10 -3.12
CA TYR A 97 -0.67 -20.92 -2.41
C TYR A 97 0.80 -21.02 -1.96
N PRO A 98 1.21 -22.04 -1.16
CA PRO A 98 2.58 -22.11 -0.68
C PRO A 98 3.58 -22.57 -1.74
N GLY A 99 3.25 -23.58 -2.55
CA GLY A 99 4.21 -24.23 -3.44
C GLY A 99 4.46 -23.48 -4.74
N THR A 100 3.43 -22.82 -5.27
CA THR A 100 3.52 -22.07 -6.54
C THR A 100 3.71 -20.58 -6.31
N TYR A 101 2.98 -20.00 -5.35
CA TYR A 101 2.92 -18.54 -5.15
C TYR A 101 3.73 -18.03 -3.95
N GLY A 102 4.23 -18.92 -3.08
CA GLY A 102 4.97 -18.52 -1.89
C GLY A 102 4.13 -17.76 -0.88
N ILE A 103 2.82 -17.99 -0.88
CA ILE A 103 1.84 -17.37 0.02
C ILE A 103 1.58 -18.33 1.17
N THR A 104 1.85 -17.89 2.39
CA THR A 104 1.60 -18.67 3.61
C THR A 104 0.93 -17.81 4.65
N ALA A 105 -0.06 -18.36 5.35
CA ALA A 105 -0.70 -17.71 6.48
C ALA A 105 -0.73 -18.64 7.70
N SER A 106 -0.53 -18.08 8.89
CA SER A 106 -0.58 -18.80 10.16
C SER A 106 -1.12 -17.89 11.25
N GLY A 107 -2.25 -18.27 11.86
CA GLY A 107 -2.92 -17.46 12.87
C GLY A 107 -3.35 -16.11 12.30
N ASN A 108 -2.65 -15.04 12.70
CA ASN A 108 -2.90 -13.67 12.25
C ASN A 108 -1.77 -13.09 11.38
N GLU A 109 -0.79 -13.90 10.94
CA GLU A 109 0.32 -13.47 10.09
C GLU A 109 0.19 -14.06 8.67
N LEU A 110 0.27 -13.18 7.67
CA LEU A 110 0.41 -13.48 6.25
C LEU A 110 1.86 -13.18 5.84
N ASN A 111 2.48 -14.10 5.12
CA ASN A 111 3.78 -13.93 4.51
C ASN A 111 3.69 -14.09 2.99
N LEU A 112 4.17 -13.09 2.26
CA LEU A 112 4.23 -13.07 0.80
C LEU A 112 5.70 -13.08 0.36
N LYS A 113 6.11 -14.12 -0.37
CA LYS A 113 7.43 -14.17 -1.00
C LYS A 113 7.42 -13.46 -2.35
N PHE A 114 8.55 -12.85 -2.70
CA PHE A 114 8.72 -12.17 -3.98
C PHE A 114 8.84 -13.18 -5.12
N VAL A 115 9.80 -14.10 -5.06
CA VAL A 115 10.00 -15.13 -6.09
C VAL A 115 9.75 -16.51 -5.51
N THR A 116 8.95 -17.31 -6.23
CA THR A 116 8.76 -18.73 -5.92
C THR A 116 9.01 -19.59 -7.16
N THR A 117 10.04 -20.42 -7.12
CA THR A 117 10.33 -21.39 -8.18
C THR A 117 9.55 -22.68 -7.92
N HIS A 118 8.86 -23.17 -8.94
CA HIS A 118 8.10 -24.41 -8.91
C HIS A 118 8.45 -25.27 -10.13
N ALA A 119 7.88 -26.48 -10.23
CA ALA A 119 8.28 -27.47 -11.23
C ALA A 119 8.12 -27.02 -12.71
N TYR A 120 7.33 -25.97 -12.96
CA TYR A 120 6.99 -25.52 -14.32
C TYR A 120 7.45 -24.09 -14.62
N GLY A 121 8.13 -23.43 -13.69
CA GLY A 121 8.55 -22.05 -13.87
C GLY A 121 8.79 -21.29 -12.56
N LYS A 122 8.58 -19.99 -12.64
CA LYS A 122 8.81 -19.04 -11.55
C LYS A 122 7.61 -18.11 -11.44
N ASN A 123 7.06 -18.00 -10.24
CA ASN A 123 6.13 -16.95 -9.86
C ASN A 123 6.90 -15.70 -9.39
N ILE A 124 6.41 -14.51 -9.76
CA ILE A 124 6.93 -13.21 -9.33
C ILE A 124 5.78 -12.42 -8.71
N GLY A 125 6.01 -11.95 -7.49
CA GLY A 125 5.07 -11.18 -6.71
C GLY A 125 3.76 -11.92 -6.38
N SER A 126 2.86 -11.21 -5.72
CA SER A 126 1.49 -11.65 -5.49
C SER A 126 0.62 -10.48 -5.07
N ARG A 127 -0.69 -10.59 -5.33
CA ARG A 127 -1.73 -9.73 -4.78
C ARG A 127 -2.84 -10.61 -4.20
N VAL A 128 -3.22 -10.35 -2.96
CA VAL A 128 -4.28 -11.10 -2.27
C VAL A 128 -5.30 -10.18 -1.62
N TYR A 129 -6.51 -10.70 -1.42
CA TYR A 129 -7.62 -10.00 -0.77
C TYR A 129 -8.04 -10.70 0.50
N LEU A 130 -8.42 -9.93 1.52
CA LEU A 130 -9.03 -10.50 2.72
C LEU A 130 -10.48 -10.92 2.45
N MET A 131 -10.85 -12.12 2.88
CA MET A 131 -12.16 -12.73 2.68
C MET A 131 -12.98 -12.74 3.98
N GLU A 132 -14.26 -12.40 3.88
CA GLU A 132 -15.25 -12.57 4.95
C GLU A 132 -15.70 -14.04 5.01
N ASN A 133 -15.88 -14.65 3.84
CA ASN A 133 -16.26 -16.05 3.63
C ASN A 133 -15.86 -16.48 2.20
N GLU A 134 -16.17 -17.72 1.82
CA GLU A 134 -15.73 -18.28 0.52
C GLU A 134 -16.11 -17.46 -0.73
N SER A 135 -17.16 -16.65 -0.69
CA SER A 135 -17.70 -15.96 -1.88
C SER A 135 -17.75 -14.44 -1.75
N LYS A 136 -17.16 -13.87 -0.69
CA LYS A 136 -17.24 -12.43 -0.43
C LYS A 136 -15.98 -11.90 0.23
N TYR A 137 -15.45 -10.81 -0.32
CA TYR A 137 -14.37 -10.04 0.30
C TYR A 137 -14.81 -9.43 1.63
N GLN A 138 -13.89 -9.36 2.58
CA GLN A 138 -14.10 -8.63 3.81
C GLN A 138 -14.15 -7.14 3.51
N SER A 139 -15.29 -6.52 3.83
CA SER A 139 -15.47 -5.08 3.67
C SER A 139 -15.01 -4.29 4.88
N PHE A 140 -14.54 -3.07 4.61
CA PHE A 140 -14.19 -2.06 5.60
C PHE A 140 -14.76 -0.70 5.20
N VAL A 141 -15.39 0.00 6.13
CA VAL A 141 -15.81 1.41 5.96
C VAL A 141 -14.86 2.25 6.77
N LEU A 142 -13.91 2.91 6.11
CA LEU A 142 -12.77 3.53 6.78
C LEU A 142 -13.13 4.86 7.47
N LEU A 143 -14.07 5.64 6.93
CA LEU A 143 -14.41 6.96 7.43
C LEU A 143 -14.87 6.95 8.90
N GLY A 144 -14.20 7.72 9.74
CA GLY A 144 -14.47 7.79 11.19
C GLY A 144 -13.90 6.63 11.99
N ASN A 145 -13.14 5.72 11.37
CA ASN A 145 -12.55 4.55 11.99
C ASN A 145 -11.01 4.61 11.94
N GLU A 146 -10.41 3.58 12.54
CA GLU A 146 -8.98 3.35 12.64
C GLU A 146 -8.65 1.95 12.14
N PHE A 147 -7.66 1.87 11.26
CA PHE A 147 -7.11 0.63 10.75
C PHE A 147 -5.67 0.48 11.23
N THR A 148 -5.31 -0.70 11.70
CA THR A 148 -3.97 -0.98 12.23
C THR A 148 -3.52 -2.36 11.86
N PHE A 149 -2.23 -2.51 11.60
CA PHE A 149 -1.61 -3.80 11.34
C PHE A 149 -0.14 -3.73 11.75
N ASP A 150 0.45 -4.90 11.97
CA ASP A 150 1.88 -5.05 12.13
C ASP A 150 2.51 -5.47 10.80
N VAL A 151 3.68 -4.95 10.48
CA VAL A 151 4.42 -5.28 9.26
C VAL A 151 5.89 -5.54 9.56
N ASP A 152 6.45 -6.53 8.86
CA ASP A 152 7.89 -6.78 8.77
C ASP A 152 8.31 -6.63 7.31
N VAL A 153 9.07 -5.56 7.06
CA VAL A 153 9.66 -5.21 5.76
C VAL A 153 11.18 -5.40 5.74
N SER A 154 11.76 -6.01 6.78
CA SER A 154 13.22 -6.11 6.94
C SER A 154 13.90 -6.82 5.76
N ASN A 155 13.16 -7.70 5.07
CA ASN A 155 13.61 -8.47 3.93
C ASN A 155 13.05 -7.98 2.58
N ILE A 156 12.63 -6.72 2.46
CA ILE A 156 12.35 -6.06 1.17
C ILE A 156 13.17 -4.77 1.05
N GLY A 157 13.96 -4.66 -0.02
CA GLY A 157 14.87 -3.53 -0.27
C GLY A 157 14.43 -2.63 -1.42
N CYS A 158 15.37 -1.86 -1.95
CA CYS A 158 15.17 -0.99 -3.11
C CYS A 158 14.52 -1.73 -4.28
N GLY A 159 13.53 -1.10 -4.92
CA GLY A 159 12.86 -1.66 -6.10
C GLY A 159 11.66 -2.56 -5.80
N LEU A 160 11.44 -2.93 -4.53
CA LEU A 160 10.30 -3.74 -4.10
C LEU A 160 9.30 -2.90 -3.32
N ASN A 161 8.03 -3.29 -3.39
CA ASN A 161 6.97 -2.69 -2.60
C ASN A 161 6.10 -3.80 -1.98
N GLY A 162 6.14 -3.89 -0.65
CA GLY A 162 5.19 -4.67 0.12
C GLY A 162 4.02 -3.76 0.49
N ALA A 163 2.92 -3.85 -0.25
CA ALA A 163 1.81 -2.92 -0.13
C ALA A 163 0.63 -3.50 0.67
N LEU A 164 -0.04 -2.64 1.43
CA LEU A 164 -1.33 -2.88 2.06
C LEU A 164 -2.22 -1.66 1.84
N TYR A 165 -3.34 -1.86 1.16
CA TYR A 165 -4.16 -0.78 0.66
C TYR A 165 -5.63 -1.18 0.52
N PHE A 166 -6.49 -0.21 0.23
CA PHE A 166 -7.91 -0.41 0.04
C PHE A 166 -8.35 0.09 -1.32
N VAL A 167 -9.20 -0.69 -1.99
CA VAL A 167 -9.80 -0.31 -3.27
C VAL A 167 -11.32 -0.51 -3.24
N SER A 168 -12.04 0.28 -4.02
CA SER A 168 -13.51 0.25 -4.08
C SER A 168 -14.05 -0.82 -5.04
N MET A 169 -13.56 -2.06 -4.87
CA MET A 169 -14.02 -3.25 -5.59
C MET A 169 -15.42 -3.68 -5.13
N ASP A 170 -16.14 -4.38 -6.01
CA ASP A 170 -17.35 -5.09 -5.61
C ASP A 170 -17.03 -6.26 -4.69
N LEU A 171 -17.78 -6.40 -3.59
CA LEU A 171 -17.49 -7.40 -2.56
C LEU A 171 -17.64 -8.85 -3.03
N ASP A 172 -18.36 -9.09 -4.13
CA ASP A 172 -18.49 -10.40 -4.78
C ASP A 172 -17.54 -10.58 -5.97
N GLY A 173 -16.61 -9.65 -6.18
CA GLY A 173 -15.68 -9.63 -7.31
C GLY A 173 -16.35 -9.31 -8.65
N GLY A 174 -17.54 -8.68 -8.63
CA GLY A 174 -18.32 -8.31 -9.81
C GLY A 174 -19.26 -9.42 -10.29
N LEU A 175 -19.44 -10.49 -9.50
CA LEU A 175 -20.23 -11.67 -9.86
C LEU A 175 -21.69 -11.33 -10.16
N SER A 176 -22.30 -10.45 -9.36
CA SER A 176 -23.69 -10.01 -9.53
C SER A 176 -23.86 -8.99 -10.67
N LYS A 177 -22.86 -8.14 -10.91
CA LYS A 177 -22.91 -7.11 -11.97
C LYS A 177 -22.64 -7.68 -13.35
N PHE A 178 -21.72 -8.63 -13.46
CA PHE A 178 -21.31 -9.21 -14.72
C PHE A 178 -21.76 -10.66 -14.77
N SER A 179 -22.87 -10.93 -15.45
CA SER A 179 -23.40 -12.29 -15.60
C SER A 179 -22.40 -13.24 -16.26
N THR A 180 -21.44 -12.69 -17.00
CA THR A 180 -20.30 -13.38 -17.59
C THR A 180 -19.10 -13.53 -16.64
N ASN A 181 -19.18 -13.19 -15.37
CA ASN A 181 -18.23 -13.62 -14.35
C ASN A 181 -18.86 -14.77 -13.57
N LYS A 182 -18.22 -15.95 -13.50
CA LYS A 182 -18.63 -17.06 -12.61
C LYS A 182 -17.62 -17.37 -11.52
N ALA A 183 -16.48 -16.67 -11.53
CA ALA A 183 -15.38 -16.88 -10.61
C ALA A 183 -15.58 -16.04 -9.34
N GLY A 184 -15.85 -14.74 -9.50
CA GLY A 184 -16.15 -13.86 -8.38
C GLY A 184 -15.03 -13.76 -7.33
N ALA A 185 -15.40 -13.29 -6.13
CA ALA A 185 -14.45 -13.11 -5.03
C ALA A 185 -13.73 -14.40 -4.62
N LYS A 186 -14.37 -15.58 -4.79
CA LYS A 186 -13.75 -16.88 -4.49
C LYS A 186 -12.43 -17.11 -5.23
N TYR A 187 -12.28 -16.51 -6.41
CA TYR A 187 -11.10 -16.62 -7.27
C TYR A 187 -10.42 -15.26 -7.51
N GLY A 188 -10.68 -14.27 -6.66
CA GLY A 188 -9.95 -13.00 -6.71
C GLY A 188 -10.24 -12.15 -7.95
N THR A 189 -11.46 -12.16 -8.50
CA THR A 189 -11.80 -11.30 -9.65
C THR A 189 -12.25 -9.89 -9.24
N GLY A 190 -12.31 -9.00 -10.24
CA GLY A 190 -12.93 -7.67 -10.08
C GLY A 190 -11.98 -6.60 -9.59
N TYR A 191 -10.67 -6.82 -9.68
CA TYR A 191 -9.67 -5.83 -9.31
C TYR A 191 -9.83 -4.54 -10.10
N CYS A 192 -9.61 -3.43 -9.40
CA CYS A 192 -9.53 -2.08 -9.92
C CYS A 192 -8.67 -1.27 -8.94
N ASP A 193 -8.06 -0.19 -9.43
CA ASP A 193 -7.37 0.79 -8.59
C ASP A 193 -7.33 2.16 -9.30
N SER A 194 -6.61 3.13 -8.71
CA SER A 194 -6.54 4.49 -9.24
C SER A 194 -5.65 4.66 -10.48
N GLN A 195 -4.86 3.65 -10.82
CA GLN A 195 -4.06 3.59 -12.04
C GLN A 195 -4.86 3.08 -13.23
N CYS A 196 -6.12 2.69 -13.04
CA CYS A 196 -6.97 2.12 -14.08
C CYS A 196 -6.29 0.97 -14.85
N PRO A 197 -5.73 -0.04 -14.16
CA PRO A 197 -4.82 -1.03 -14.72
C PRO A 197 -5.43 -1.76 -15.91
N ARG A 198 -4.63 -1.84 -16.96
CA ARG A 198 -4.97 -2.45 -18.25
C ARG A 198 -4.30 -3.82 -18.46
N ASP A 199 -3.51 -4.27 -17.49
CA ASP A 199 -2.86 -5.58 -17.43
C ASP A 199 -3.75 -6.67 -16.83
N VAL A 200 -4.91 -6.29 -16.26
CA VAL A 200 -5.90 -7.23 -15.75
C VAL A 200 -6.46 -8.07 -16.90
N LYS A 201 -6.25 -9.40 -16.82
CA LYS A 201 -6.67 -10.35 -17.85
C LYS A 201 -8.18 -10.46 -18.05
N PHE A 202 -8.98 -10.26 -16.99
CA PHE A 202 -10.44 -10.33 -17.07
C PHE A 202 -11.08 -9.11 -16.41
N ILE A 203 -11.80 -8.32 -17.20
CA ILE A 203 -12.48 -7.08 -16.77
C ILE A 203 -13.94 -7.19 -17.21
N ASN A 204 -14.89 -6.82 -16.35
CA ASN A 204 -16.34 -6.90 -16.64
C ASN A 204 -16.83 -8.31 -17.05
N GLY A 205 -16.15 -9.36 -16.59
CA GLY A 205 -16.44 -10.74 -17.00
C GLY A 205 -16.13 -11.05 -18.47
N VAL A 206 -15.26 -10.27 -19.12
CA VAL A 206 -14.71 -10.55 -20.45
C VAL A 206 -13.18 -10.64 -20.39
N ALA A 207 -12.60 -11.47 -21.25
CA ALA A 207 -11.15 -11.54 -21.38
C ALA A 207 -10.62 -10.29 -22.10
N ASN A 208 -9.58 -9.65 -21.55
CA ASN A 208 -8.96 -8.43 -22.07
C ASN A 208 -8.02 -8.72 -23.25
N VAL A 209 -8.53 -9.40 -24.27
CA VAL A 209 -7.77 -9.91 -25.42
C VAL A 209 -7.58 -8.87 -26.52
N ASP A 210 -8.49 -7.90 -26.59
CA ASP A 210 -8.48 -6.92 -27.65
C ASP A 210 -7.37 -5.90 -27.43
N GLY A 211 -6.54 -5.70 -28.47
CA GLY A 211 -5.37 -4.83 -28.38
C GLY A 211 -4.31 -5.29 -27.37
N TRP A 212 -4.33 -6.57 -26.96
CA TRP A 212 -3.34 -7.10 -26.01
C TRP A 212 -1.92 -6.95 -26.57
N ASN A 213 -1.12 -6.16 -25.87
CA ASN A 213 0.28 -5.91 -26.16
C ASN A 213 1.15 -6.53 -25.06
N PRO A 214 1.89 -7.62 -25.35
CA PRO A 214 2.83 -8.20 -24.40
C PRO A 214 3.84 -7.17 -23.90
N SER A 215 4.15 -7.18 -22.61
CA SER A 215 5.18 -6.31 -22.06
C SER A 215 6.55 -6.66 -22.63
N SER A 216 7.38 -5.65 -22.91
CA SER A 216 8.75 -5.86 -23.38
C SER A 216 9.73 -6.22 -22.27
N ASN A 217 9.36 -5.98 -21.01
CA ASN A 217 10.20 -6.22 -19.84
C ASN A 217 9.54 -7.08 -18.75
N ASP A 218 8.28 -7.50 -18.93
CA ASP A 218 7.60 -8.49 -18.09
C ASP A 218 7.25 -9.73 -18.94
N ALA A 219 7.78 -10.89 -18.56
CA ALA A 219 7.54 -12.15 -19.25
C ALA A 219 6.13 -12.73 -19.02
N ASN A 220 5.39 -12.21 -18.04
CA ASN A 220 4.08 -12.71 -17.60
C ASN A 220 2.95 -11.69 -17.79
N GLY A 221 3.27 -10.41 -17.96
CA GLY A 221 2.34 -9.31 -18.10
C GLY A 221 2.25 -8.71 -19.51
N GLY A 222 1.17 -7.97 -19.73
CA GLY A 222 0.91 -7.23 -20.97
C GLY A 222 -0.23 -6.25 -20.73
N VAL A 223 -0.63 -5.51 -21.76
CA VAL A 223 -1.63 -4.44 -21.64
C VAL A 223 -2.71 -4.66 -22.69
N GLY A 224 -3.96 -4.84 -22.27
CA GLY A 224 -5.12 -4.91 -23.16
C GLY A 224 -5.82 -3.56 -23.35
N ASN A 225 -6.88 -3.53 -24.15
CA ASN A 225 -7.65 -2.30 -24.39
C ASN A 225 -8.51 -1.87 -23.21
N LEU A 226 -9.01 -2.79 -22.39
CA LEU A 226 -9.81 -2.45 -21.21
C LEU A 226 -8.90 -2.14 -20.02
N GLY A 227 -9.31 -1.17 -19.20
CA GLY A 227 -8.77 -0.95 -17.87
C GLY A 227 -9.87 -0.96 -16.80
N ALA A 228 -9.50 -1.15 -15.55
CA ALA A 228 -10.43 -1.23 -14.42
C ALA A 228 -10.09 -0.17 -13.35
N CYS A 229 -10.96 0.82 -13.19
CA CYS A 229 -10.78 1.99 -12.34
C CYS A 229 -11.64 1.92 -11.09
N CYS A 230 -11.10 2.36 -9.96
CA CYS A 230 -11.87 2.73 -8.77
C CYS A 230 -11.01 3.53 -7.79
N ALA A 231 -11.65 4.17 -6.80
CA ALA A 231 -10.92 4.90 -5.78
C ALA A 231 -10.07 3.96 -4.92
N GLU A 232 -8.89 4.47 -4.54
CA GLU A 232 -7.84 3.73 -3.85
C GLU A 232 -7.34 4.53 -2.64
N MET A 233 -7.01 3.81 -1.58
CA MET A 233 -6.40 4.35 -0.37
C MET A 233 -5.21 3.48 0.00
N ASP A 234 -4.03 3.95 -0.37
CA ASP A 234 -2.77 3.32 -0.02
C ASP A 234 -2.43 3.61 1.44
N ILE A 235 -2.74 2.65 2.30
CA ILE A 235 -2.37 2.73 3.72
C ILE A 235 -0.87 2.61 3.86
N TRP A 236 -0.26 1.74 3.05
CA TRP A 236 1.12 1.36 3.18
C TRP A 236 1.67 0.89 1.85
N GLU A 237 2.55 1.69 1.29
CA GLU A 237 3.47 1.26 0.24
C GLU A 237 4.87 1.43 0.79
N ALA A 238 5.64 0.35 0.84
CA ALA A 238 6.94 0.42 1.49
C ALA A 238 7.90 -0.69 1.10
N ASN A 239 9.16 -0.37 1.32
CA ASN A 239 10.20 -1.33 1.62
C ASN A 239 10.96 -0.88 2.87
N LYS A 240 12.10 -1.49 3.19
CA LYS A 240 12.88 -1.08 4.37
C LYS A 240 13.52 0.32 4.25
N ILE A 241 13.54 0.93 3.07
CA ILE A 241 14.19 2.23 2.80
C ILE A 241 13.18 3.37 2.88
N SER A 242 12.01 3.21 2.27
CA SER A 242 10.98 4.25 2.21
C SER A 242 9.59 3.69 2.42
N THR A 243 8.68 4.56 2.84
CA THR A 243 7.24 4.28 2.90
C THR A 243 6.43 5.52 2.54
N ALA A 244 5.28 5.31 1.92
CA ALA A 244 4.25 6.32 1.66
C ALA A 244 2.87 5.83 2.10
N TYR A 245 1.98 6.78 2.37
CA TYR A 245 0.54 6.54 2.42
C TYR A 245 -0.20 7.63 1.63
N THR A 246 -1.14 7.22 0.80
CA THR A 246 -1.62 8.03 -0.32
C THR A 246 -3.12 7.78 -0.61
N PRO A 247 -4.00 8.77 -0.43
CA PRO A 247 -5.35 8.72 -0.97
C PRO A 247 -5.35 9.05 -2.46
N HIS A 248 -6.06 8.25 -3.23
CA HIS A 248 -6.25 8.42 -4.67
C HIS A 248 -7.75 8.49 -5.00
N PRO A 249 -8.30 9.71 -5.12
CA PRO A 249 -9.70 9.89 -5.48
C PRO A 249 -9.92 9.58 -6.96
N CYS A 250 -11.11 9.07 -7.26
CA CYS A 250 -11.66 9.04 -8.60
C CYS A 250 -12.98 9.81 -8.64
N GLN A 251 -13.27 10.46 -9.76
CA GLN A 251 -14.55 11.14 -9.96
C GLN A 251 -15.72 10.16 -9.81
N ASN A 252 -15.57 8.92 -10.31
CA ASN A 252 -16.37 7.78 -9.92
C ASN A 252 -15.58 6.84 -9.00
N SER A 253 -15.89 6.87 -7.70
CA SER A 253 -15.16 6.04 -6.73
C SER A 253 -15.43 4.55 -6.87
N ALA A 254 -16.60 4.14 -7.36
CA ALA A 254 -16.93 2.72 -7.50
C ALA A 254 -16.22 2.07 -8.68
N TYR A 255 -16.06 0.74 -8.64
CA TYR A 255 -15.59 -0.05 -9.79
C TYR A 255 -16.29 0.37 -11.09
N HIS A 256 -15.50 0.66 -12.10
CA HIS A 256 -15.93 0.85 -13.47
C HIS A 256 -14.77 0.57 -14.45
N SER A 257 -15.09 0.33 -15.71
CA SER A 257 -14.08 0.10 -16.75
C SER A 257 -13.83 1.34 -17.60
N CYS A 258 -12.63 1.44 -18.13
CA CYS A 258 -12.21 2.43 -19.12
C CYS A 258 -11.62 1.73 -20.36
N THR A 259 -11.32 2.49 -21.42
CA THR A 259 -10.75 1.94 -22.66
C THR A 259 -9.55 2.76 -23.16
N GLY A 260 -8.45 2.07 -23.46
CA GLY A 260 -7.28 2.62 -24.13
C GLY A 260 -6.64 3.78 -23.34
N ASN A 261 -6.17 4.80 -24.04
CA ASN A 261 -5.53 5.96 -23.42
C ASN A 261 -6.48 6.80 -22.57
N ALA A 262 -7.81 6.69 -22.76
CA ALA A 262 -8.78 7.39 -21.92
C ALA A 262 -8.82 6.84 -20.48
N CYS A 263 -8.17 5.70 -20.21
CA CYS A 263 -7.95 5.22 -18.85
C CYS A 263 -7.04 6.13 -18.02
N GLY A 264 -6.12 6.87 -18.66
CA GLY A 264 -5.02 7.49 -17.94
C GLY A 264 -4.14 6.46 -17.22
N GLY A 265 -3.56 6.85 -16.09
CA GLY A 265 -2.70 5.99 -15.28
C GLY A 265 -1.36 5.67 -15.97
N THR A 266 -0.68 4.66 -15.44
CA THR A 266 0.70 4.31 -15.81
C THR A 266 0.87 3.91 -17.28
N TYR A 267 -0.03 3.08 -17.82
CA TYR A 267 0.07 2.56 -19.19
C TYR A 267 -0.84 3.32 -20.17
N SER A 268 -0.61 4.63 -20.26
CA SER A 268 -1.32 5.55 -21.16
C SER A 268 -0.39 6.62 -21.73
N THR A 269 -0.81 7.27 -22.82
CA THR A 269 -0.08 8.42 -23.39
C THR A 269 -0.25 9.70 -22.57
N ASP A 270 -1.35 9.82 -21.84
CA ASP A 270 -1.63 10.93 -20.93
C ASP A 270 -2.12 10.35 -19.61
N ARG A 271 -1.22 10.33 -18.62
CA ARG A 271 -1.45 9.79 -17.27
C ARG A 271 -2.72 10.36 -16.63
N TYR A 272 -3.12 11.59 -16.96
CA TYR A 272 -4.20 12.31 -16.27
C TYR A 272 -5.52 12.33 -17.06
N ALA A 273 -5.58 11.65 -18.21
CA ALA A 273 -6.76 11.60 -19.07
C ALA A 273 -7.96 10.86 -18.45
N GLY A 274 -7.69 9.91 -17.56
CA GLY A 274 -8.71 9.13 -16.84
C GLY A 274 -9.49 9.92 -15.80
N ASP A 275 -10.41 9.27 -15.11
CA ASP A 275 -11.24 9.89 -14.07
C ASP A 275 -10.62 9.80 -12.66
N CYS A 276 -9.65 8.91 -12.48
CA CYS A 276 -8.86 8.73 -11.28
C CYS A 276 -7.64 9.67 -11.22
N ASP A 277 -7.20 9.97 -10.00
CA ASP A 277 -5.91 10.60 -9.74
C ASP A 277 -4.84 9.52 -9.52
N PRO A 278 -3.93 9.32 -10.49
CA PRO A 278 -2.92 8.29 -10.38
C PRO A 278 -1.70 8.73 -9.55
N ASP A 279 -1.60 10.01 -9.16
CA ASP A 279 -0.47 10.50 -8.35
C ASP A 279 -0.83 10.55 -6.85
N GLY A 280 -2.08 10.88 -6.54
CA GLY A 280 -2.57 10.96 -5.18
C GLY A 280 -2.02 12.16 -4.40
N CYS A 281 -2.29 12.18 -3.10
CA CYS A 281 -1.67 13.10 -2.15
C CYS A 281 -0.81 12.33 -1.14
N ASP A 282 0.42 12.03 -1.49
CA ASP A 282 1.28 11.09 -0.75
C ASP A 282 1.92 11.74 0.47
N PHE A 283 2.07 10.98 1.56
CA PHE A 283 2.99 11.35 2.63
C PHE A 283 4.08 10.29 2.77
N ASN A 284 5.25 10.59 2.19
CA ASN A 284 6.50 9.88 2.43
C ASN A 284 7.42 10.74 3.30
N SER A 285 7.80 10.26 4.48
CA SER A 285 8.61 11.02 5.45
C SER A 285 9.93 11.54 4.88
N TYR A 286 10.60 10.75 4.05
CA TYR A 286 11.84 11.14 3.39
C TYR A 286 11.56 12.26 2.37
N ARG A 287 10.51 12.11 1.56
CA ARG A 287 10.07 13.12 0.57
C ARG A 287 9.63 14.43 1.22
N GLN A 288 9.02 14.36 2.42
CA GLN A 288 8.66 15.52 3.24
C GLN A 288 9.86 16.09 4.03
N GLY A 289 11.08 15.59 3.77
CA GLY A 289 12.34 16.16 4.23
C GLY A 289 12.94 15.55 5.50
N ASN A 290 12.23 14.64 6.18
CA ASN A 290 12.77 13.92 7.33
C ASN A 290 13.45 12.61 6.90
N LYS A 291 14.69 12.72 6.44
CA LYS A 291 15.49 11.60 5.89
C LYS A 291 15.91 10.53 6.91
N LEU A 292 15.73 10.77 8.22
CA LEU A 292 16.13 9.87 9.31
C LEU A 292 14.93 9.34 10.12
N PHE A 293 13.70 9.55 9.65
CA PHE A 293 12.52 9.07 10.35
C PHE A 293 12.33 7.56 10.20
N TYR A 294 12.44 7.04 8.97
CA TYR A 294 12.15 5.65 8.62
C TYR A 294 13.31 5.08 7.82
N GLY A 295 13.83 3.92 8.23
CA GLY A 295 14.92 3.25 7.53
C GLY A 295 15.58 2.14 8.35
N PRO A 296 16.57 1.43 7.78
CA PRO A 296 17.13 0.24 8.42
C PRO A 296 18.16 0.58 9.49
N GLY A 297 17.93 0.11 10.72
CA GLY A 297 18.85 0.17 11.84
C GLY A 297 18.52 1.27 12.85
N SER A 298 19.17 1.19 14.01
CA SER A 298 18.92 2.06 15.17
C SER A 298 19.27 3.53 14.98
N GLY A 299 19.82 3.92 13.82
CA GLY A 299 20.06 5.31 13.46
C GLY A 299 18.80 6.05 12.98
N PHE A 300 17.72 5.31 12.69
CA PHE A 300 16.43 5.87 12.30
C PHE A 300 15.47 5.92 13.49
N THR A 301 14.49 6.83 13.43
CA THR A 301 13.42 6.91 14.44
C THR A 301 12.59 5.63 14.47
N LEU A 302 12.28 5.09 13.29
CA LEU A 302 11.63 3.81 13.05
C LEU A 302 12.62 2.87 12.37
N ASP A 303 13.00 1.80 13.07
CA ASP A 303 13.97 0.83 12.58
C ASP A 303 13.27 -0.26 11.76
N THR A 304 13.46 -0.24 10.44
CA THR A 304 12.81 -1.20 9.52
C THR A 304 13.44 -2.59 9.52
N THR A 305 14.50 -2.81 10.29
CA THR A 305 15.03 -4.17 10.56
C THR A 305 14.17 -4.93 11.58
N GLN A 306 13.18 -4.26 12.17
CA GLN A 306 12.27 -4.81 13.17
C GLN A 306 10.81 -4.60 12.73
N LYS A 307 9.91 -5.39 13.32
CA LYS A 307 8.46 -5.25 13.13
C LYS A 307 7.97 -3.87 13.56
N LEU A 308 7.02 -3.32 12.81
CA LEU A 308 6.36 -2.03 13.06
C LEU A 308 4.85 -2.23 13.14
N SER A 309 4.17 -1.59 14.09
CA SER A 309 2.72 -1.42 14.00
C SER A 309 2.41 -0.10 13.29
N ILE A 310 1.56 -0.14 12.27
CA ILE A 310 1.13 1.02 11.49
C ILE A 310 -0.31 1.33 11.88
N VAL A 311 -0.57 2.55 12.36
CA VAL A 311 -1.91 3.01 12.76
C VAL A 311 -2.35 4.12 11.82
N THR A 312 -3.50 3.98 11.18
CA THR A 312 -4.08 4.99 10.30
C THR A 312 -5.50 5.33 10.73
N GLN A 313 -5.76 6.62 10.94
CA GLN A 313 -7.06 7.14 11.38
C GLN A 313 -7.67 8.02 10.30
N PHE A 314 -8.97 7.85 10.06
CA PHE A 314 -9.75 8.62 9.09
C PHE A 314 -10.70 9.56 9.82
N ILE A 315 -10.25 10.79 10.09
CA ILE A 315 -10.95 11.73 10.95
C ILE A 315 -12.08 12.41 10.18
N LYS A 316 -13.27 12.46 10.79
CA LYS A 316 -14.41 13.23 10.29
C LYS A 316 -14.33 14.68 10.77
N GLY A 317 -14.60 15.61 9.86
CA GLY A 317 -14.93 16.99 10.19
C GLY A 317 -16.29 17.09 10.88
N SER A 318 -16.62 18.29 11.37
CA SER A 318 -17.94 18.57 11.98
C SER A 318 -19.10 18.44 10.99
N ASP A 319 -18.81 18.49 9.70
CA ASP A 319 -19.74 18.27 8.58
C ASP A 319 -19.94 16.78 8.24
N GLY A 320 -19.22 15.88 8.91
CA GLY A 320 -19.28 14.44 8.68
C GLY A 320 -18.44 13.93 7.51
N VAL A 321 -17.68 14.81 6.85
CA VAL A 321 -16.81 14.50 5.71
C VAL A 321 -15.39 14.19 6.21
N LEU A 322 -14.59 13.43 5.45
CA LEU A 322 -13.18 13.22 5.76
C LEU A 322 -12.45 14.57 5.82
N SER A 323 -11.86 14.89 6.98
CA SER A 323 -11.09 16.11 7.19
C SER A 323 -9.58 15.87 7.25
N GLU A 324 -9.18 14.71 7.72
CA GLU A 324 -7.77 14.41 7.99
C GLU A 324 -7.50 12.89 7.97
N ILE A 325 -6.38 12.48 7.39
CA ILE A 325 -5.84 11.12 7.52
C ILE A 325 -4.58 11.22 8.40
N LYS A 326 -4.65 10.65 9.60
CA LYS A 326 -3.53 10.64 10.56
C LYS A 326 -2.79 9.32 10.56
N ARG A 327 -1.50 9.40 10.84
CA ARG A 327 -0.59 8.26 10.95
C ARG A 327 0.11 8.24 12.31
N PHE A 328 0.18 7.08 12.92
CA PHE A 328 1.07 6.77 14.04
C PHE A 328 1.78 5.45 13.80
N TYR A 329 2.88 5.26 14.49
CA TYR A 329 3.65 4.03 14.50
C TYR A 329 3.78 3.53 15.93
N VAL A 330 3.83 2.21 16.12
CA VAL A 330 4.24 1.61 17.40
C VAL A 330 5.43 0.71 17.14
N GLN A 331 6.54 0.99 17.82
CA GLN A 331 7.72 0.14 17.78
C GLN A 331 8.26 -0.05 19.19
N ASN A 332 8.53 -1.29 19.58
CA ASN A 332 9.06 -1.62 20.91
C ASN A 332 8.21 -1.01 22.05
N GLY A 333 6.88 -1.04 21.88
CA GLY A 333 5.91 -0.52 22.85
C GLY A 333 5.81 1.02 22.91
N LYS A 334 6.55 1.76 22.09
CA LYS A 334 6.51 3.22 22.04
C LYS A 334 5.63 3.69 20.89
N VAL A 335 4.68 4.57 21.19
CA VAL A 335 3.90 5.29 20.18
C VAL A 335 4.73 6.44 19.63
N VAL A 336 4.96 6.42 18.32
CA VAL A 336 5.70 7.45 17.58
C VAL A 336 4.71 8.13 16.63
N PRO A 337 4.46 9.46 16.78
CA PRO A 337 3.65 10.19 15.81
C PRO A 337 4.33 10.19 14.44
N ASN A 338 3.56 10.41 13.37
CA ASN A 338 4.16 10.59 12.05
C ASN A 338 5.18 11.75 12.07
N SER A 339 6.19 11.67 11.20
CA SER A 339 7.17 12.74 11.06
C SER A 339 6.51 14.06 10.66
N GLU A 340 6.97 15.17 11.22
CA GLU A 340 6.67 16.49 10.66
C GLU A 340 7.33 16.65 9.30
N SER A 341 6.60 17.23 8.34
CA SER A 341 7.17 17.77 7.12
C SER A 341 8.10 18.94 7.44
N THR A 342 9.33 18.87 6.95
CA THR A 342 10.33 19.95 7.08
C THR A 342 10.34 20.87 5.85
N ILE A 343 9.40 20.69 4.92
CA ILE A 343 9.20 21.59 3.78
C ILE A 343 8.61 22.89 4.31
N ALA A 344 9.38 23.98 4.26
CA ALA A 344 9.04 25.24 4.92
C ALA A 344 7.66 25.81 4.54
N SER A 345 7.22 25.61 3.30
CA SER A 345 5.91 26.04 2.79
C SER A 345 4.76 25.06 3.05
N ASN A 346 5.05 23.86 3.57
CA ASN A 346 4.07 22.80 3.82
C ASN A 346 4.37 22.04 5.13
N PRO A 347 4.31 22.70 6.31
CA PRO A 347 4.48 22.04 7.59
C PRO A 347 3.28 21.15 7.94
N GLY A 348 3.49 20.16 8.81
CA GLY A 348 2.47 19.24 9.31
C GLY A 348 2.85 17.76 9.13
N ASN A 349 2.14 16.87 9.83
CA ASN A 349 2.42 15.42 9.87
C ASN A 349 1.23 14.55 9.48
N SER A 350 0.20 15.12 8.84
CA SER A 350 -1.01 14.43 8.43
C SER A 350 -1.51 14.96 7.11
N LEU A 351 -2.35 14.16 6.43
CA LEU A 351 -2.94 14.55 5.17
C LEU A 351 -4.24 15.30 5.43
N THR A 352 -4.34 16.51 4.91
CA THR A 352 -5.54 17.37 4.89
C THR A 352 -5.63 18.02 3.51
N THR A 353 -6.79 18.60 3.16
CA THR A 353 -6.94 19.36 1.91
C THR A 353 -5.87 20.46 1.76
N ASP A 354 -5.57 21.18 2.84
CA ASP A 354 -4.58 22.27 2.84
C ASP A 354 -3.15 21.72 2.67
N PHE A 355 -2.80 20.66 3.40
CA PHE A 355 -1.50 19.99 3.25
C PHE A 355 -1.29 19.51 1.80
N CYS A 356 -2.29 18.84 1.20
CA CYS A 356 -2.19 18.36 -0.17
C CYS A 356 -1.98 19.50 -1.17
N THR A 357 -2.76 20.57 -1.06
CA THR A 357 -2.65 21.73 -1.97
C THR A 357 -1.27 22.40 -1.85
N LYS A 358 -0.80 22.61 -0.60
CA LYS A 358 0.51 23.24 -0.33
C LYS A 358 1.67 22.35 -0.72
N GLN A 359 1.54 21.03 -0.55
CA GLN A 359 2.53 20.06 -1.00
C GLN A 359 2.71 20.13 -2.51
N LYS A 360 1.62 20.02 -3.28
CA LYS A 360 1.70 20.05 -4.75
C LYS A 360 2.34 21.34 -5.24
N LEU A 361 1.98 22.47 -4.64
CA LEU A 361 2.64 23.76 -4.92
C LEU A 361 4.14 23.75 -4.56
N ALA A 362 4.50 23.25 -3.37
CA ALA A 362 5.89 23.24 -2.90
C ALA A 362 6.80 22.34 -3.73
N PHE A 363 6.27 21.25 -4.28
CA PHE A 363 6.98 20.30 -5.14
C PHE A 363 6.89 20.66 -6.62
N ASN A 364 6.13 21.69 -6.97
CA ASN A 364 5.82 22.06 -8.35
C ASN A 364 5.21 20.90 -9.15
N ASP A 365 4.37 20.12 -8.46
CA ASP A 365 3.55 19.05 -9.03
C ASP A 365 2.21 19.63 -9.52
N THR A 366 1.65 19.05 -10.58
CA THR A 366 0.26 19.36 -10.98
C THR A 366 -0.69 18.84 -9.89
N ASP A 367 -1.62 19.68 -9.43
CA ASP A 367 -2.62 19.30 -8.41
C ASP A 367 -3.79 18.50 -9.03
N VAL A 368 -3.46 17.31 -9.54
CA VAL A 368 -4.42 16.35 -10.12
C VAL A 368 -5.37 15.84 -9.04
N PHE A 369 -4.87 15.62 -7.83
CA PHE A 369 -5.67 15.26 -6.65
C PHE A 369 -6.87 16.19 -6.47
N LYS A 370 -6.64 17.51 -6.43
CA LYS A 370 -7.73 18.49 -6.36
C LYS A 370 -8.60 18.48 -7.61
N ALA A 371 -8.01 18.34 -8.80
CA ALA A 371 -8.75 18.29 -10.06
C ALA A 371 -9.72 17.08 -10.16
N LYS A 372 -9.40 15.96 -9.51
CA LYS A 372 -10.26 14.77 -9.40
C LYS A 372 -11.14 14.77 -8.14
N GLY A 373 -11.24 15.92 -7.44
CA GLY A 373 -12.17 16.15 -6.34
C GLY A 373 -11.59 15.98 -4.93
N GLY A 374 -10.30 15.62 -4.82
CA GLY A 374 -9.53 15.61 -3.58
C GLY A 374 -10.20 14.89 -2.41
N PHE A 375 -10.13 15.48 -1.22
CA PHE A 375 -10.71 14.91 0.01
C PHE A 375 -12.23 14.70 -0.07
N ALA A 376 -12.96 15.50 -0.86
CA ALA A 376 -14.40 15.30 -1.00
C ALA A 376 -14.71 13.95 -1.68
N LYS A 377 -14.03 13.66 -2.80
CA LYS A 377 -14.15 12.36 -3.48
C LYS A 377 -13.53 11.22 -2.70
N MET A 378 -12.42 11.46 -2.02
CA MET A 378 -11.86 10.46 -1.11
C MET A 378 -12.83 10.13 0.02
N SER A 379 -13.54 11.13 0.57
CA SER A 379 -14.54 10.94 1.62
C SER A 379 -15.70 10.06 1.15
N GLU A 380 -16.16 10.19 -0.10
CA GLU A 380 -17.18 9.31 -0.67
C GLU A 380 -16.69 7.85 -0.68
N ALA A 381 -15.45 7.61 -1.11
CA ALA A 381 -14.84 6.28 -1.17
C ALA A 381 -14.67 5.65 0.23
N VAL A 382 -14.06 6.37 1.18
CA VAL A 382 -13.82 5.82 2.54
C VAL A 382 -15.11 5.71 3.37
N ALA A 383 -16.19 6.39 2.98
CA ALA A 383 -17.52 6.22 3.58
C ALA A 383 -18.25 4.97 3.06
N ALA A 384 -17.78 4.38 1.97
CA ALA A 384 -18.32 3.17 1.38
C ALA A 384 -17.50 1.92 1.78
N PRO A 385 -18.07 0.71 1.61
CA PRO A 385 -17.32 -0.53 1.73
C PRO A 385 -16.15 -0.61 0.73
N MET A 386 -14.93 -0.77 1.24
CA MET A 386 -13.73 -1.04 0.44
C MET A 386 -13.16 -2.43 0.75
N VAL A 387 -12.41 -2.99 -0.20
CA VAL A 387 -11.73 -4.29 -0.09
C VAL A 387 -10.28 -4.09 0.32
N LEU A 388 -9.83 -4.85 1.32
CA LEU A 388 -8.43 -4.86 1.76
C LEU A 388 -7.58 -5.70 0.79
N VAL A 389 -6.51 -5.10 0.29
CA VAL A 389 -5.51 -5.73 -0.59
C VAL A 389 -4.16 -5.78 0.11
N LEU A 390 -3.46 -6.90 -0.04
CA LEU A 390 -2.08 -7.08 0.42
C LEU A 390 -1.25 -7.62 -0.73
N SER A 391 -0.09 -7.03 -1.02
CA SER A 391 0.73 -7.43 -2.17
C SER A 391 2.23 -7.30 -1.92
N LEU A 392 3.00 -7.94 -2.79
CA LEU A 392 4.44 -7.74 -2.93
C LEU A 392 4.77 -7.75 -4.42
N TRP A 393 5.37 -6.66 -4.91
CA TRP A 393 5.61 -6.46 -6.34
C TRP A 393 6.85 -5.60 -6.61
N ASP A 394 7.31 -5.66 -7.85
CA ASP A 394 8.29 -4.77 -8.46
C ASP A 394 7.70 -3.97 -9.62
N ASP A 395 8.33 -2.86 -9.95
CA ASP A 395 7.75 -1.89 -10.88
C ASP A 395 8.46 -1.92 -12.24
N HIS A 396 7.72 -2.44 -13.23
CA HIS A 396 8.15 -2.54 -14.61
C HIS A 396 8.07 -1.22 -15.39
N TYR A 397 7.47 -0.17 -14.83
CA TYR A 397 7.37 1.14 -15.48
C TYR A 397 8.43 2.12 -14.97
N ALA A 398 8.55 2.29 -13.66
CA ALA A 398 9.43 3.29 -13.04
C ALA A 398 10.40 2.73 -12.00
N ASN A 399 10.61 1.41 -11.95
CA ASN A 399 11.60 0.75 -11.10
C ASN A 399 11.48 1.08 -9.61
N MET A 400 10.27 1.45 -9.16
CA MET A 400 9.95 1.85 -7.78
C MET A 400 10.63 3.15 -7.34
N LEU A 401 11.25 3.88 -8.27
CA LEU A 401 12.00 5.10 -7.95
C LEU A 401 11.10 6.20 -7.36
N TRP A 402 9.81 6.18 -7.72
CA TRP A 402 8.79 7.09 -7.19
C TRP A 402 8.55 6.87 -5.68
N LEU A 403 8.90 5.71 -5.13
CA LEU A 403 8.79 5.38 -3.71
C LEU A 403 10.11 5.59 -2.95
N ASP A 404 11.23 5.10 -3.47
CA ASP A 404 12.45 4.88 -2.67
C ASP A 404 13.74 5.53 -3.20
N SER A 405 13.66 6.30 -4.30
CA SER A 405 14.82 6.93 -4.95
C SER A 405 14.55 8.40 -5.29
N THR A 406 15.38 8.97 -6.18
CA THR A 406 15.12 10.28 -6.80
C THR A 406 14.26 10.09 -8.04
N TYR A 407 13.07 10.69 -8.05
CA TYR A 407 12.15 10.61 -9.18
C TYR A 407 11.45 11.96 -9.45
N PRO A 408 11.56 12.51 -10.68
CA PRO A 408 12.34 11.99 -11.83
C PRO A 408 13.85 11.91 -11.56
N THR A 409 14.59 11.09 -12.31
CA THR A 409 16.00 10.74 -12.02
C THR A 409 16.99 11.91 -12.11
N ASP A 410 16.60 13.01 -12.76
CA ASP A 410 17.36 14.26 -12.87
C ASP A 410 16.89 15.34 -11.87
N GLY A 411 16.03 14.96 -10.92
CA GLY A 411 15.38 15.85 -9.97
C GLY A 411 16.18 16.15 -8.71
N ALA A 412 17.40 15.61 -8.55
CA ALA A 412 18.17 15.72 -7.31
C ALA A 412 18.29 17.18 -6.82
N GLY A 413 18.01 17.40 -5.53
CA GLY A 413 18.02 18.72 -4.90
C GLY A 413 16.76 19.56 -5.11
N LYS A 414 15.82 19.13 -5.96
CA LYS A 414 14.50 19.78 -6.09
C LYS A 414 13.57 19.25 -4.98
N PRO A 415 12.78 20.11 -4.31
CA PRO A 415 11.76 19.66 -3.36
C PRO A 415 10.83 18.61 -3.98
N GLY A 416 10.57 17.52 -3.25
CA GLY A 416 9.68 16.45 -3.69
C GLY A 416 10.30 15.40 -4.62
N ALA A 417 11.51 15.62 -5.14
CA ALA A 417 12.15 14.67 -6.05
C ALA A 417 12.78 13.47 -5.32
N GLU A 418 13.46 13.70 -4.19
CA GLU A 418 14.09 12.62 -3.41
C GLU A 418 13.06 11.96 -2.48
N ARG A 419 12.73 10.68 -2.72
CA ARG A 419 11.74 9.90 -1.97
C ARG A 419 12.37 8.79 -1.12
N GLY A 420 13.67 8.55 -1.27
CA GLY A 420 14.45 7.62 -0.46
C GLY A 420 15.92 7.67 -0.81
N SER A 421 16.68 6.72 -0.25
CA SER A 421 18.14 6.64 -0.42
C SER A 421 18.60 5.63 -1.46
N CYS A 422 17.67 4.96 -2.16
CA CYS A 422 18.02 4.01 -3.20
C CYS A 422 18.67 4.72 -4.41
N PRO A 423 19.71 4.13 -5.04
CA PRO A 423 20.28 4.67 -6.28
C PRO A 423 19.24 4.72 -7.40
N THR A 424 19.34 5.70 -8.30
CA THR A 424 18.45 5.80 -9.48
C THR A 424 18.61 4.66 -10.48
N THR A 425 19.62 3.79 -10.29
CA THR A 425 19.86 2.57 -11.07
C THR A 425 19.26 1.32 -10.43
N SER A 426 18.62 1.42 -9.26
CA SER A 426 18.01 0.27 -8.59
C SER A 426 16.65 -0.09 -9.17
N GLY A 427 16.12 -1.27 -8.79
CA GLY A 427 14.73 -1.64 -9.03
C GLY A 427 14.37 -2.08 -10.44
N VAL A 428 15.36 -2.31 -11.30
CA VAL A 428 15.14 -3.01 -12.57
C VAL A 428 14.62 -4.41 -12.27
N PRO A 429 13.38 -4.78 -12.68
CA PRO A 429 12.73 -6.05 -12.32
C PRO A 429 13.63 -7.26 -12.49
N ALA A 430 14.20 -7.43 -13.69
CA ALA A 430 15.11 -8.54 -14.00
C ALA A 430 16.31 -8.65 -13.02
N ASP A 431 16.87 -7.54 -12.57
CA ASP A 431 18.02 -7.52 -11.65
C ASP A 431 17.60 -7.91 -10.23
N ILE A 432 16.49 -7.35 -9.72
CA ILE A 432 16.02 -7.63 -8.35
C ILE A 432 15.42 -9.04 -8.23
N GLU A 433 14.71 -9.49 -9.27
CA GLU A 433 14.21 -10.84 -9.41
C GLU A 433 15.31 -11.91 -9.35
N ALA A 434 16.51 -11.59 -9.83
CA ALA A 434 17.66 -12.48 -9.84
C ALA A 434 18.49 -12.35 -8.56
N SER A 435 18.67 -11.12 -8.05
CA SER A 435 19.57 -10.83 -6.94
C SER A 435 18.95 -11.01 -5.55
N VAL A 436 17.66 -10.74 -5.40
CA VAL A 436 16.94 -10.83 -4.12
C VAL A 436 15.64 -11.66 -4.21
N PRO A 437 15.64 -12.84 -4.84
CA PRO A 437 14.42 -13.63 -5.07
C PRO A 437 13.73 -14.06 -3.76
N ASN A 438 14.50 -14.25 -2.70
CA ASN A 438 13.99 -14.68 -1.39
C ASN A 438 13.42 -13.52 -0.55
N SER A 439 13.29 -12.32 -1.11
CA SER A 439 12.64 -11.19 -0.44
C SER A 439 11.20 -11.55 -0.05
N ASN A 440 10.74 -11.06 1.08
CA ASN A 440 9.38 -11.29 1.54
C ASN A 440 8.90 -10.17 2.46
N VAL A 441 7.58 -9.95 2.46
CA VAL A 441 6.91 -9.08 3.41
C VAL A 441 5.99 -9.90 4.28
N LYS A 442 5.86 -9.51 5.55
CA LYS A 442 4.88 -10.09 6.46
C LYS A 442 3.91 -9.04 6.95
N PHE A 443 2.63 -9.31 6.80
CA PHE A 443 1.55 -8.52 7.38
C PHE A 443 0.91 -9.33 8.49
N SER A 444 0.72 -8.75 9.66
CA SER A 444 0.15 -9.47 10.80
C SER A 444 -0.73 -8.60 11.66
N ASN A 445 -1.48 -9.21 12.56
CA ASN A 445 -2.18 -8.50 13.65
C ASN A 445 -3.07 -7.36 13.15
N ILE A 446 -3.84 -7.60 12.07
CA ILE A 446 -4.78 -6.63 11.52
C ILE A 446 -5.87 -6.36 12.55
N LYS A 447 -6.13 -5.08 12.81
CA LYS A 447 -7.13 -4.57 13.75
C LYS A 447 -7.91 -3.43 13.12
N PHE A 448 -9.22 -3.43 13.36
CA PHE A 448 -10.10 -2.38 12.84
C PHE A 448 -11.19 -2.05 13.85
N GLY A 449 -11.43 -0.76 14.07
CA GLY A 449 -12.45 -0.27 15.00
C GLY A 449 -12.54 1.25 15.05
N PRO A 450 -13.27 1.81 16.03
CA PRO A 450 -13.31 3.25 16.26
C PRO A 450 -11.90 3.83 16.50
N ILE A 451 -11.75 5.13 16.27
CA ILE A 451 -10.50 5.86 16.55
C ILE A 451 -10.02 5.60 17.99
N ASN A 452 -8.71 5.35 18.15
CA ASN A 452 -8.03 5.00 19.40
C ASN A 452 -8.50 3.68 20.05
N SER A 453 -8.89 2.69 19.24
CA SER A 453 -9.31 1.37 19.74
C SER A 453 -8.35 0.23 19.37
N THR A 454 -7.42 0.44 18.44
CA THR A 454 -6.61 -0.66 17.88
C THR A 454 -5.20 -0.74 18.47
N PHE A 455 -4.76 0.29 19.20
CA PHE A 455 -3.44 0.36 19.82
C PHE A 455 -3.51 0.89 21.25
N ALA A 456 -2.55 0.50 22.09
CA ALA A 456 -2.41 1.04 23.43
C ALA A 456 -1.77 2.43 23.33
N SER A 457 -2.54 3.49 23.57
CA SER A 457 -2.09 4.89 23.54
C SER A 457 -1.16 5.29 24.70
N GLY A 458 -0.48 4.32 25.33
CA GLY A 458 0.48 4.54 26.43
C GLY A 458 1.57 5.56 26.06
N SER A 459 2.22 6.12 27.09
CA SER A 459 3.23 7.20 27.06
C SER A 459 3.70 7.62 25.66
N VAL A 460 2.99 8.59 25.06
CA VAL A 460 3.43 9.27 23.84
C VAL A 460 4.80 9.88 24.12
N VAL A 461 5.82 9.44 23.38
CA VAL A 461 7.13 10.10 23.44
C VAL A 461 6.99 11.40 22.65
N VAL A 462 6.73 12.50 23.35
CA VAL A 462 6.75 13.84 22.75
C VAL A 462 8.22 14.17 22.44
N PRO A 463 8.58 14.46 21.18
CA PRO A 463 9.91 15.00 20.86
C PRO A 463 10.13 16.30 21.64
N PRO A 464 11.37 16.65 22.08
CA PRO A 464 11.62 17.89 22.78
C PRO A 464 11.40 19.08 21.83
N GLY A 465 10.16 19.59 21.81
CA GLY A 465 9.72 20.78 21.09
C GLY A 465 9.13 21.77 22.08
N THR A 466 9.61 23.01 22.02
CA THR A 466 9.28 24.17 22.85
C THR A 466 7.78 24.48 22.85
N GLY A 467 7.05 23.97 23.84
CA GLY A 467 5.64 24.29 24.06
C GLY A 467 5.47 25.45 25.04
N THR A 468 5.09 26.62 24.53
CA THR A 468 4.47 27.69 25.32
C THR A 468 2.99 27.35 25.48
N THR A 469 2.60 26.78 26.62
CA THR A 469 1.18 26.55 26.95
C THR A 469 0.69 27.59 27.96
N THR A 470 -0.14 28.51 27.47
CA THR A 470 -1.06 29.33 28.26
C THR A 470 -2.24 28.48 28.71
N THR A 471 -2.40 28.30 30.03
CA THR A 471 -3.65 27.83 30.63
C THR A 471 -4.04 28.76 31.78
N SER A 472 -5.25 29.32 31.68
CA SER A 472 -5.89 30.12 32.72
C SER A 472 -6.40 29.21 33.84
N ALA A 473 -6.05 29.52 35.09
CA ALA A 473 -6.73 29.04 36.29
C ALA A 473 -6.81 30.16 37.34
N SER A 474 -7.97 30.27 38.00
CA SER A 474 -8.32 31.23 39.06
C SER A 474 -7.61 30.89 40.40
N PRO A 475 -7.50 31.83 41.36
CA PRO A 475 -6.40 31.86 42.31
C PRO A 475 -6.64 30.96 43.53
N SER A 476 -5.59 30.25 43.95
CA SER A 476 -5.47 29.69 45.29
C SER A 476 -4.09 30.03 45.83
N THR A 477 -4.09 30.82 46.88
CA THR A 477 -2.96 31.29 47.68
C THR A 477 -2.28 30.11 48.36
N ILE A 478 -1.00 29.84 48.09
CA ILE A 478 -0.05 29.23 49.03
C ILE A 478 1.38 29.73 48.73
N THR A 479 1.92 30.38 49.76
CA THR A 479 3.30 30.57 50.22
C THR A 479 4.47 30.26 49.28
N THR A 480 5.26 31.32 49.02
CA THR A 480 6.58 31.34 48.39
C THR A 480 7.63 30.59 49.20
N SER A 481 8.31 29.63 48.56
CA SER A 481 9.71 29.30 48.88
C SER A 481 10.50 29.21 47.59
N VAL A 482 11.49 30.08 47.44
CA VAL A 482 12.38 30.15 46.28
C VAL A 482 13.50 29.14 46.50
N ARG A 483 13.64 28.15 45.60
CA ARG A 483 14.83 27.31 45.51
C ARG A 483 15.50 27.54 44.17
N THR A 484 16.65 28.20 44.22
CA THR A 484 17.59 28.35 43.11
C THR A 484 18.27 27.00 42.82
N SER A 485 18.20 26.53 41.58
CA SER A 485 18.97 25.39 41.09
C SER A 485 20.08 25.87 40.16
N SER A 486 21.30 25.92 40.68
CA SER A 486 22.54 26.07 39.90
C SER A 486 22.99 24.69 39.43
N THR A 487 23.03 24.43 38.13
CA THR A 487 23.64 23.23 37.52
C THR A 487 25.15 23.43 37.44
N ALA A 488 25.89 22.61 38.18
CA ALA A 488 27.35 22.54 38.13
C ALA A 488 27.84 21.78 36.88
N PRO A 489 29.01 22.11 36.31
CA PRO A 489 29.61 21.35 35.20
C PRO A 489 30.09 19.97 35.68
N ALA A 490 29.94 18.93 34.86
CA ALA A 490 30.52 17.62 35.12
C ALA A 490 32.06 17.70 35.14
N THR A 491 32.67 17.31 36.27
CA THR A 491 34.12 17.25 36.44
C THR A 491 34.66 15.90 35.97
N GLY A 492 35.67 15.90 35.09
CA GLY A 492 36.34 14.68 34.61
C GLY A 492 37.15 14.90 33.33
N THR A 493 38.02 13.94 32.98
CA THR A 493 38.65 13.87 31.65
C THR A 493 37.98 12.78 30.81
N VAL A 494 37.83 13.01 29.51
CA VAL A 494 37.23 12.10 28.54
C VAL A 494 38.31 11.18 27.97
N ALA A 495 38.07 9.87 28.01
CA ALA A 495 38.99 8.87 27.45
C ALA A 495 39.24 9.12 25.95
N LYS A 496 40.37 8.64 25.42
CA LYS A 496 40.64 8.66 23.98
C LYS A 496 39.49 7.97 23.23
N TYR A 497 39.03 8.60 22.15
CA TYR A 497 37.83 8.28 21.36
C TYR A 497 36.47 8.60 22.02
N GLY A 498 36.45 9.16 23.23
CA GLY A 498 35.21 9.63 23.87
C GLY A 498 34.74 10.99 23.35
N GLN A 499 33.45 11.28 23.52
CA GLN A 499 32.86 12.58 23.17
C GLN A 499 33.27 13.66 24.17
N CYS A 500 33.80 14.77 23.66
CA CYS A 500 34.29 15.90 24.45
C CYS A 500 33.64 17.24 24.05
N GLY A 501 32.64 17.21 23.16
CA GLY A 501 31.95 18.40 22.70
C GLY A 501 30.85 18.11 21.69
N GLY A 502 30.21 19.18 21.22
CA GLY A 502 29.05 19.13 20.34
C GLY A 502 27.89 19.96 20.88
N GLN A 503 27.06 20.52 20.00
CA GLN A 503 25.88 21.27 20.41
C GLN A 503 24.93 20.39 21.24
N GLY A 504 24.61 20.84 22.45
CA GLY A 504 23.81 20.09 23.43
C GLY A 504 24.61 19.15 24.35
N TRP A 505 25.93 19.02 24.18
CA TRP A 505 26.77 18.23 25.09
C TRP A 505 26.91 18.91 26.45
N THR A 506 26.57 18.17 27.52
CA THR A 506 26.67 18.64 28.92
C THR A 506 27.71 17.87 29.74
N GLY A 507 28.44 16.95 29.11
CA GLY A 507 29.50 16.16 29.75
C GLY A 507 30.85 16.86 29.80
N ALA A 508 31.88 16.14 30.22
CA ALA A 508 33.25 16.67 30.30
C ALA A 508 33.78 17.08 28.91
N THR A 509 34.58 18.14 28.87
CA THR A 509 35.14 18.69 27.62
C THR A 509 36.66 18.56 27.51
N ALA A 510 37.34 18.19 28.60
CA ALA A 510 38.78 17.97 28.64
C ALA A 510 39.10 16.50 28.32
N CYS A 511 40.01 16.24 27.37
CA CYS A 511 40.48 14.89 27.06
C CYS A 511 41.53 14.41 28.07
N VAL A 512 41.72 13.09 28.17
CA VAL A 512 42.86 12.48 28.86
C VAL A 512 44.18 12.96 28.25
N SER A 513 45.24 12.99 29.06
CA SER A 513 46.58 13.40 28.61
C SER A 513 47.03 12.60 27.39
N GLY A 514 47.53 13.29 26.37
CA GLY A 514 47.94 12.70 25.09
C GLY A 514 46.85 12.65 24.02
N SER A 515 45.66 13.21 24.27
CA SER A 515 44.59 13.38 23.28
C SER A 515 44.05 14.80 23.23
N THR A 516 43.51 15.20 22.08
CA THR A 516 42.94 16.53 21.86
C THR A 516 41.48 16.43 21.42
N CYS A 517 40.62 17.28 21.96
CA CYS A 517 39.22 17.33 21.56
C CYS A 517 39.11 17.91 20.14
N THR A 518 38.81 17.05 19.17
CA THR A 518 38.73 17.38 17.75
C THR A 518 37.27 17.44 17.32
N VAL A 519 36.84 18.54 16.71
CA VAL A 519 35.47 18.69 16.18
C VAL A 519 35.30 17.76 14.98
N VAL A 520 34.32 16.86 15.03
CA VAL A 520 33.95 15.99 13.90
C VAL A 520 32.80 16.61 13.12
N ASN A 521 31.79 17.12 13.83
CA ASN A 521 30.70 17.91 13.26
C ASN A 521 30.08 18.81 14.35
N GLN A 522 29.07 19.62 13.99
CA GLN A 522 28.45 20.58 14.92
C GLN A 522 27.84 19.96 16.20
N TRP A 523 27.49 18.67 16.15
CA TRP A 523 26.88 17.94 17.27
C TRP A 523 27.87 17.03 18.02
N TYR A 524 29.11 16.89 17.52
CA TYR A 524 30.04 15.90 18.05
C TYR A 524 31.50 16.32 17.90
N SER A 525 32.21 16.37 19.03
CA SER A 525 33.67 16.46 19.11
C SER A 525 34.22 15.24 19.84
N GLN A 526 35.36 14.71 19.40
CA GLN A 526 35.96 13.48 19.91
C GLN A 526 37.40 13.69 20.37
N CYS A 527 37.82 13.05 21.45
CA CYS A 527 39.22 12.99 21.84
C CYS A 527 40.05 12.10 20.90
N LEU A 528 41.01 12.66 20.16
CA LEU A 528 41.89 11.93 19.23
C LEU A 528 43.37 11.97 19.65
#